data_AF-A0A0C9U6V3-F1
#
_entry.id   AF-A0A0C9U6V3-F1
#
_cell.length_a   1.000
_cell.length_b   1.000
_cell.length_c   1.000
_cell.angle_alpha   90.00
_cell.angle_beta   90.00
_cell.angle_gamma   90.00
#
_symmetry.space_group_name_H-M   'P 1'
#
loop_
_entity.id
_entity.type
_entity.pdbx_description
1 polymer ?
#
loop_
_entity_poly.entity_id
_entity_poly.type
_entity_poly.pdbx_seq_one_letter_code
_entity_poly.pdbx_strand_id
1 'polypeptide(L)'
;MVSSAAPHLQRPKPRKEAPKLSTVERKLNAEKAWKKEEVMQDDVDELLDHLNKKIKELSAKHSKKEDYFLTRLHLTSKADKQTRKESPYNAYLHALAEKENGDLPPGSKSPLMSLVQSGAKKYCELTKEEKEVLVKELETYREGKEKGFRVTTKARAQVVQHTRQIVTEMVSGH
;
A
#
# COMPACT_ATOMS: atom_id res chain seq x y z
N MET A 1 37.84 -45.92 4.64
CA MET A 1 37.04 -45.42 3.49
C MET A 1 35.72 -44.90 4.05
N VAL A 2 35.54 -43.58 4.09
CA VAL A 2 34.35 -42.94 4.69
C VAL A 2 33.33 -42.72 3.57
N SER A 3 32.25 -43.51 3.58
CA SER A 3 31.15 -43.35 2.62
C SER A 3 30.26 -42.19 3.07
N SER A 4 30.28 -41.11 2.29
CA SER A 4 29.45 -39.92 2.48
C SER A 4 28.01 -40.23 2.03
N ALA A 5 27.11 -40.46 2.99
CA ALA A 5 25.68 -40.57 2.72
C ALA A 5 25.10 -39.17 2.51
N ALA A 6 24.78 -38.84 1.26
CA ALA A 6 24.15 -37.57 0.89
C ALA A 6 22.80 -37.38 1.61
N PRO A 7 22.46 -36.16 2.07
CA PRO A 7 21.21 -35.90 2.77
C PRO A 7 20.01 -36.11 1.85
N HIS A 8 19.04 -36.94 2.28
CA HIS A 8 17.77 -37.14 1.60
C HIS A 8 17.02 -35.81 1.44
N LEU A 9 16.95 -35.30 0.21
CA LEU A 9 16.07 -34.17 -0.15
C LEU A 9 14.62 -34.64 -0.04
N GLN A 10 13.92 -34.22 1.03
CA GLN A 10 12.48 -34.46 1.18
C GLN A 10 11.74 -33.71 0.07
N ARG A 11 11.14 -34.45 -0.87
CA ARG A 11 10.25 -33.86 -1.88
C ARG A 11 9.01 -33.31 -1.18
N PRO A 12 8.56 -32.07 -1.49
CA PRO A 12 7.36 -31.51 -0.90
C PRO A 12 6.16 -32.41 -1.23
N LYS A 13 5.38 -32.78 -0.21
CA LYS A 13 4.19 -33.63 -0.37
C LYS A 13 3.22 -32.98 -1.37
N PRO A 14 2.60 -33.75 -2.28
CA PRO A 14 1.62 -33.22 -3.22
C PRO A 14 0.47 -32.54 -2.47
N ARG A 15 0.12 -31.34 -2.91
CA ARG A 15 -0.99 -30.56 -2.35
C ARG A 15 -2.28 -31.31 -2.61
N LYS A 16 -3.10 -31.53 -1.58
CA LYS A 16 -4.43 -32.14 -1.75
C LYS A 16 -5.25 -31.33 -2.74
N GLU A 17 -5.86 -31.99 -3.72
CA GLU A 17 -6.77 -31.33 -4.66
C GLU A 17 -7.99 -30.78 -3.92
N ALA A 18 -8.40 -29.56 -4.29
CA ALA A 18 -9.59 -28.95 -3.71
C ALA A 18 -10.85 -29.73 -4.14
N PRO A 19 -11.83 -29.92 -3.24
CA PRO A 19 -13.07 -30.61 -3.58
C PRO A 19 -13.81 -29.89 -4.71
N LYS A 20 -14.16 -30.64 -5.76
CA LYS A 20 -14.89 -30.12 -6.93
C LYS A 20 -16.36 -29.93 -6.56
N LEU A 21 -16.72 -28.73 -6.10
CA LEU A 21 -18.12 -28.34 -5.83
C LEU A 21 -18.95 -28.40 -7.11
N SER A 22 -20.15 -28.97 -7.02
CA SER A 22 -21.14 -29.05 -8.09
C SER A 22 -21.67 -27.67 -8.50
N THR A 23 -22.26 -27.55 -9.69
CA THR A 23 -22.81 -26.28 -10.21
C THR A 23 -23.95 -25.74 -9.34
N VAL A 24 -24.73 -26.61 -8.69
CA VAL A 24 -25.82 -26.23 -7.78
C VAL A 24 -25.27 -25.67 -6.47
N GLU A 25 -24.26 -26.32 -5.88
CA GLU A 25 -23.62 -25.84 -4.64
C GLU A 25 -22.91 -24.49 -4.82
N ARG A 26 -22.36 -24.23 -6.01
CA ARG A 26 -21.76 -22.92 -6.33
C ARG A 26 -22.80 -21.80 -6.35
N LYS A 27 -23.98 -22.03 -6.92
CA LYS A 27 -25.08 -21.05 -6.93
C LYS A 27 -25.58 -20.75 -5.52
N LEU A 28 -25.81 -21.79 -4.71
CA LEU A 28 -26.23 -21.63 -3.31
C LEU A 28 -25.18 -20.88 -2.47
N ASN A 29 -23.88 -21.13 -2.70
CA ASN A 29 -22.83 -20.39 -2.01
C ASN A 29 -22.73 -18.93 -2.47
N ALA A 30 -22.98 -18.64 -3.74
CA ALA A 30 -23.03 -17.27 -4.25
C ALA A 30 -24.18 -16.48 -3.63
N GLU A 31 -25.39 -17.08 -3.55
CA GLU A 31 -26.54 -16.45 -2.89
C GLU A 31 -26.30 -16.21 -1.39
N LYS A 32 -25.66 -17.17 -0.70
CA LYS A 32 -25.25 -16.99 0.70
C LYS A 32 -24.20 -15.89 0.85
N ALA A 33 -23.27 -15.77 -0.10
CA ALA A 33 -22.27 -14.72 -0.10
C ALA A 33 -22.92 -13.34 -0.32
N TRP A 34 -23.87 -13.22 -1.24
CA TRP A 34 -24.61 -11.99 -1.49
C TRP A 34 -25.42 -11.54 -0.27
N LYS A 35 -26.15 -12.45 0.38
CA LYS A 35 -26.88 -12.13 1.62
C LYS A 35 -25.95 -11.67 2.74
N LYS A 36 -24.75 -12.25 2.83
CA LYS A 36 -23.74 -11.81 3.80
C LYS A 36 -23.18 -10.44 3.45
N GLU A 37 -22.95 -10.18 2.17
CA GLU A 37 -22.50 -8.87 1.68
C GLU A 37 -23.54 -7.79 1.97
N GLU A 38 -24.82 -8.09 1.77
CA GLU A 38 -25.94 -7.19 2.07
C GLU A 38 -25.97 -6.84 3.56
N VAL A 39 -25.89 -7.83 4.45
CA VAL A 39 -25.80 -7.59 5.90
C VAL A 39 -24.55 -6.78 6.27
N MET A 40 -23.40 -7.06 5.65
CA MET A 40 -22.18 -6.28 5.89
C MET A 40 -22.33 -4.84 5.40
N GLN A 41 -23.04 -4.61 4.30
CA GLN A 41 -23.29 -3.28 3.78
C GLN A 41 -24.22 -2.51 4.72
N ASP A 42 -25.27 -3.14 5.25
CA ASP A 42 -26.16 -2.55 6.24
C ASP A 42 -25.39 -2.14 7.51
N ASP A 43 -24.49 -3.01 8.02
CA ASP A 43 -23.64 -2.70 9.18
C ASP A 43 -22.69 -1.51 8.90
N VAL A 44 -22.17 -1.41 7.68
CA VAL A 44 -21.31 -0.29 7.24
C VAL A 44 -22.10 1.00 7.17
N ASP A 45 -23.33 0.95 6.64
CA ASP A 45 -24.20 2.12 6.53
C ASP A 45 -24.63 2.62 7.92
N GLU A 46 -24.95 1.72 8.85
CA GLU A 46 -25.24 2.06 10.26
C GLU A 46 -24.03 2.76 10.92
N LEU A 47 -22.82 2.24 10.68
CA LEU A 47 -21.59 2.85 11.20
C LEU A 47 -21.37 4.27 10.63
N LEU A 48 -21.62 4.47 9.34
CA LEU A 48 -21.49 5.78 8.70
C LEU A 48 -22.49 6.78 9.29
N ASP A 49 -23.72 6.36 9.56
CA ASP A 49 -24.72 7.18 10.24
C ASP A 49 -24.31 7.56 11.65
N HIS A 50 -23.73 6.63 12.41
CA HIS A 50 -23.20 6.89 13.75
C HIS A 50 -22.05 7.91 13.72
N LEU A 51 -21.14 7.79 12.75
CA LEU A 51 -20.06 8.76 12.56
C LEU A 51 -20.59 10.14 12.20
N ASN A 52 -21.56 10.23 11.28
CA ASN A 52 -22.18 11.50 10.90
C ASN A 52 -22.88 12.18 12.08
N LYS A 53 -23.62 11.42 12.91
CA LYS A 53 -24.22 11.94 14.15
C LYS A 53 -23.15 12.48 15.09
N LYS A 54 -22.05 11.75 15.31
CA LYS A 54 -20.94 12.18 16.17
C LYS A 54 -20.23 13.42 15.62
N ILE A 55 -20.07 13.53 14.32
CA ILE A 55 -19.46 14.72 13.68
C ILE A 55 -20.33 15.96 13.89
N LYS A 56 -21.66 15.83 13.80
CA LYS A 56 -22.59 16.92 14.12
C LYS A 56 -22.51 17.34 15.58
N GLU A 57 -22.43 16.38 16.50
CA GLU A 57 -22.21 16.65 17.93
C GLU A 57 -20.89 17.41 18.17
N LEU A 58 -19.80 16.98 17.52
CA LEU A 58 -18.49 17.64 17.61
C LEU A 58 -18.51 19.05 16.99
N SER A 59 -19.22 19.21 15.87
CA SER A 59 -19.42 20.50 15.22
C SER A 59 -20.09 21.51 16.14
N ALA A 60 -21.19 21.09 16.79
CA ALA A 60 -21.90 21.91 17.76
C ALA A 60 -21.03 22.20 19.00
N LYS A 61 -20.36 21.19 19.57
CA LYS A 61 -19.55 21.33 20.80
C LYS A 61 -18.35 22.27 20.62
N HIS A 62 -17.72 22.25 19.45
CA HIS A 62 -16.47 22.98 19.20
C HIS A 62 -16.64 24.19 18.27
N SER A 63 -17.87 24.55 17.87
CA SER A 63 -18.17 25.67 16.98
C SER A 63 -17.34 25.67 15.69
N LYS A 64 -17.07 24.48 15.15
CA LYS A 64 -16.34 24.28 13.89
C LYS A 64 -17.24 23.58 12.90
N LYS A 65 -17.03 23.81 11.60
CA LYS A 65 -17.80 23.17 10.52
C LYS A 65 -17.64 21.65 10.58
N GLU A 66 -18.67 20.90 10.20
CA GLU A 66 -18.62 19.43 10.06
C GLU A 66 -17.46 18.98 9.17
N ASP A 67 -17.25 19.69 8.05
CA ASP A 67 -16.12 19.51 7.12
C ASP A 67 -14.75 19.52 7.81
N TYR A 68 -14.57 20.31 8.88
CA TYR A 68 -13.31 20.34 9.63
C TYR A 68 -13.04 18.98 10.29
N PHE A 69 -14.06 18.35 10.88
CA PHE A 69 -13.94 17.05 11.54
C PHE A 69 -13.92 15.90 10.53
N LEU A 70 -14.72 15.97 9.46
CA LEU A 70 -14.64 15.05 8.33
C LEU A 70 -13.23 15.05 7.76
N THR A 71 -12.69 16.22 7.42
CA THR A 71 -11.35 16.35 6.89
C THR A 71 -10.32 15.79 7.88
N ARG A 72 -10.46 16.03 9.19
CA ARG A 72 -9.54 15.46 10.20
C ARG A 72 -9.64 13.92 10.30
N LEU A 73 -10.83 13.35 10.22
CA LEU A 73 -11.07 11.90 10.25
C LEU A 73 -10.49 11.22 8.99
N HIS A 74 -10.65 11.86 7.82
CA HIS A 74 -10.06 11.40 6.56
C HIS A 74 -8.54 11.62 6.53
N LEU A 75 -8.03 12.72 7.10
CA LEU A 75 -6.59 12.97 7.27
C LEU A 75 -5.95 11.98 8.24
N THR A 76 -6.69 11.41 9.21
CA THR A 76 -6.15 10.29 9.99
C THR A 76 -6.10 8.97 9.22
N SER A 77 -6.89 8.83 8.13
CA SER A 77 -6.80 7.70 7.20
C SER A 77 -5.65 7.83 6.20
N LYS A 78 -5.16 9.06 6.00
CA LYS A 78 -3.98 9.38 5.22
C LYS A 78 -2.93 9.97 6.14
N ALA A 79 -2.04 9.12 6.63
CA ALA A 79 -0.66 9.56 6.70
C ALA A 79 -0.28 9.93 5.26
N ASP A 80 -0.52 11.19 4.88
CA ASP A 80 0.13 11.80 3.73
C ASP A 80 1.60 11.66 4.06
N LYS A 81 2.19 10.57 3.56
CA LYS A 81 3.63 10.40 3.60
C LYS A 81 4.12 11.69 2.97
N GLN A 82 4.83 12.48 3.74
CA GLN A 82 5.42 13.71 3.27
C GLN A 82 6.39 13.31 2.15
N THR A 83 5.87 13.25 0.92
CA THR A 83 6.62 12.84 -0.26
C THR A 83 7.50 14.02 -0.56
N ARG A 84 8.80 13.85 -0.33
CA ARG A 84 9.77 14.87 -0.72
C ARG A 84 9.62 15.11 -2.21
N LYS A 85 9.59 16.39 -2.61
CA LYS A 85 9.66 16.79 -4.02
C LYS A 85 10.78 16.03 -4.71
N GLU A 86 10.51 15.57 -5.90
CA GLU A 86 11.43 14.74 -6.64
C GLU A 86 12.60 15.57 -7.13
N SER A 87 13.80 15.18 -6.73
CA SER A 87 15.01 15.75 -7.30
C SER A 87 15.18 15.18 -8.72
N PRO A 88 15.57 16.00 -9.72
CA PRO A 88 15.87 15.53 -11.07
C PRO A 88 16.92 14.41 -11.09
N TYR A 89 17.82 14.40 -10.11
CA TYR A 89 18.79 13.32 -9.95
C TYR A 89 18.15 11.98 -9.56
N ASN A 90 17.14 12.01 -8.69
CA ASN A 90 16.40 10.80 -8.29
C ASN A 90 15.56 10.27 -9.45
N ALA A 91 15.00 11.17 -10.26
CA ALA A 91 14.28 10.83 -11.48
C ALA A 91 15.19 10.13 -12.49
N TYR A 92 16.38 10.69 -12.72
CA TYR A 92 17.39 10.08 -13.57
C TYR A 92 17.83 8.68 -13.08
N LEU A 93 18.14 8.53 -11.79
CA LEU A 93 18.52 7.23 -11.23
C LEU A 93 17.41 6.19 -11.33
N HIS A 94 16.15 6.61 -11.20
CA HIS A 94 15.01 5.72 -11.40
C HIS A 94 14.93 5.21 -12.84
N ALA A 95 15.03 6.12 -13.82
CA ALA A 95 15.03 5.77 -15.24
C ALA A 95 16.22 4.86 -15.60
N LEU A 96 17.39 5.11 -15.01
CA LEU A 96 18.57 4.26 -15.20
C LEU A 96 18.37 2.86 -14.60
N ALA A 97 17.83 2.79 -13.38
CA ALA A 97 17.53 1.52 -12.73
C ALA A 97 16.44 0.73 -13.47
N GLU A 98 15.45 1.40 -14.06
CA GLU A 98 14.42 0.73 -14.87
C GLU A 98 15.02 0.16 -16.16
N LYS A 99 15.91 0.90 -16.82
CA LYS A 99 16.63 0.42 -18.02
C LYS A 99 17.58 -0.74 -17.73
N GLU A 100 18.36 -0.66 -16.64
CA GLU A 100 19.38 -1.68 -16.34
C GLU A 100 18.84 -2.88 -15.55
N ASN A 101 17.82 -2.68 -14.70
CA ASN A 101 17.30 -3.72 -13.80
C ASN A 101 15.83 -4.11 -14.05
N GLY A 102 15.18 -3.56 -15.08
CA GLY A 102 13.80 -3.88 -15.43
C GLY A 102 13.64 -5.34 -15.85
N ASP A 103 14.52 -5.80 -16.73
CA ASP A 103 14.47 -7.13 -17.35
C ASP A 103 15.21 -8.22 -16.55
N LEU A 104 15.92 -7.83 -15.49
CA LEU A 104 16.71 -8.76 -14.68
C LEU A 104 15.87 -9.45 -13.59
N PRO A 105 16.05 -10.77 -13.39
CA PRO A 105 15.34 -11.50 -12.35
C PRO A 105 15.70 -11.00 -10.93
N PRO A 106 14.81 -11.21 -9.95
CA PRO A 106 15.06 -10.81 -8.57
C PRO A 106 16.30 -11.55 -8.03
N GLY A 107 17.37 -10.81 -7.71
CA GLY A 107 18.64 -11.34 -7.21
C GLY A 107 19.85 -11.06 -8.10
N SER A 108 19.65 -10.70 -9.38
CA SER A 108 20.73 -10.35 -10.32
C SER A 108 20.77 -8.86 -10.68
N LYS A 109 20.02 -8.03 -9.95
CA LYS A 109 19.93 -6.58 -10.21
C LYS A 109 21.21 -5.87 -9.78
N SER A 110 21.67 -4.93 -10.59
CA SER A 110 22.81 -4.07 -10.28
C SER A 110 22.57 -3.31 -8.97
N PRO A 111 23.53 -3.33 -8.03
CA PRO A 111 23.39 -2.62 -6.76
C PRO A 111 23.35 -1.11 -6.99
N LEU A 112 22.59 -0.38 -6.16
CA LEU A 112 22.37 1.06 -6.31
C LEU A 112 23.66 1.89 -6.44
N MET A 113 24.72 1.52 -5.69
CA MET A 113 26.00 2.23 -5.75
C MET A 113 26.67 2.12 -7.12
N SER A 114 26.52 0.98 -7.82
CA SER A 114 27.06 0.79 -9.17
C SER A 114 26.34 1.68 -10.20
N LEU A 115 25.02 1.79 -10.08
CA LEU A 115 24.16 2.67 -10.90
C LEU A 115 24.48 4.15 -10.68
N VAL A 116 24.72 4.55 -9.43
CA VAL A 116 25.11 5.92 -9.09
C VAL A 116 26.45 6.27 -9.73
N GLN A 117 27.42 5.35 -9.65
CA GLN A 117 28.77 5.58 -10.18
C GLN A 117 28.80 5.60 -11.71
N SER A 118 28.02 4.75 -12.39
CA SER A 118 27.89 4.74 -13.85
C SER A 118 27.05 5.91 -14.38
N GLY A 119 26.06 6.34 -13.60
CA GLY A 119 25.09 7.36 -13.97
C GLY A 119 25.52 8.80 -13.70
N ALA A 120 26.39 9.04 -12.71
CA ALA A 120 26.72 10.40 -12.26
C ALA A 120 27.31 11.30 -13.37
N LYS A 121 28.18 10.75 -14.24
CA LYS A 121 28.77 11.51 -15.35
C LYS A 121 27.73 11.89 -16.40
N LYS A 122 26.92 10.91 -16.81
CA LYS A 122 25.83 11.06 -17.79
C LYS A 122 24.74 12.03 -17.29
N TYR A 123 24.51 12.11 -15.98
CA TYR A 123 23.58 13.08 -15.40
C TYR A 123 24.04 14.54 -15.57
N CYS A 124 25.36 14.79 -15.49
CA CYS A 124 25.90 16.12 -15.69
C CYS A 124 25.76 16.60 -17.14
N GLU A 125 25.76 15.67 -18.09
CA GLU A 125 25.60 15.93 -19.53
C GLU A 125 24.16 16.24 -19.94
N LEU A 126 23.17 15.81 -19.16
CA LEU A 126 21.75 16.07 -19.41
C LEU A 126 21.43 17.57 -19.34
N THR A 127 20.67 18.02 -20.34
CA THR A 127 20.12 19.39 -20.38
C THR A 127 19.04 19.59 -19.32
N LYS A 128 18.68 20.85 -19.05
CA LYS A 128 17.62 21.17 -18.08
C LYS A 128 16.27 20.63 -18.52
N GLU A 129 15.97 20.69 -19.81
CA GLU A 129 14.70 20.22 -20.38
C GLU A 129 14.53 18.71 -20.23
N GLU A 130 15.58 17.93 -20.51
CA GLU A 130 15.56 16.47 -20.33
C GLU A 130 15.41 16.08 -18.86
N LYS A 131 16.03 16.84 -17.95
CA LYS A 131 15.87 16.67 -16.51
C LYS A 131 14.44 16.89 -16.04
N GLU A 132 13.74 17.88 -16.61
CA GLU A 132 12.34 18.15 -16.30
C GLU A 132 11.40 17.07 -16.85
N VAL A 133 11.68 16.54 -18.04
CA VAL A 133 10.93 15.40 -18.61
C VAL A 133 11.04 14.19 -17.69
N LEU A 134 12.23 13.86 -17.20
CA LEU A 134 12.44 12.74 -16.28
C LEU A 134 11.67 12.91 -14.97
N VAL A 135 11.60 14.14 -14.43
CA VAL A 135 10.80 14.42 -13.22
C VAL A 135 9.32 14.16 -13.50
N LYS A 136 8.77 14.67 -14.61
CA LYS A 136 7.37 14.42 -14.98
C LYS A 136 7.05 12.94 -15.17
N GLU A 137 7.95 12.18 -15.80
CA GLU A 137 7.80 10.73 -15.93
C GLU A 137 7.75 10.04 -14.56
N LEU A 138 8.59 10.47 -13.61
CA LEU A 138 8.58 9.90 -12.27
C LEU A 138 7.33 10.29 -11.45
N GLU A 139 6.85 11.52 -11.60
CA GLU A 139 5.60 11.98 -10.98
C GLU A 139 4.42 11.14 -11.48
N THR A 140 4.28 10.96 -12.81
CA THR A 140 3.21 10.13 -13.39
C THR A 140 3.29 8.66 -12.95
N TYR A 141 4.50 8.11 -12.84
CA TYR A 141 4.72 6.76 -12.31
C TYR A 141 4.28 6.62 -10.86
N ARG A 142 4.57 7.63 -10.01
CA ARG A 142 4.14 7.63 -8.61
C ARG A 142 2.64 7.78 -8.48
N GLU A 143 2.02 8.68 -9.23
CA GLU A 143 0.56 8.83 -9.26
C GLU A 143 -0.14 7.52 -9.69
N GLY A 144 0.43 6.81 -10.67
CA GLY A 144 -0.03 5.49 -11.09
C GLY A 144 0.13 4.43 -9.99
N LYS A 145 1.23 4.46 -9.24
CA LYS A 145 1.49 3.53 -8.13
C LYS A 145 0.71 3.84 -6.86
N GLU A 146 0.44 5.09 -6.54
CA GLU A 146 -0.37 5.48 -5.37
C GLU A 146 -1.83 5.05 -5.54
N LYS A 147 -2.33 5.04 -6.78
CA LYS A 147 -3.62 4.40 -7.12
C LYS A 147 -3.58 2.87 -6.91
N GLY A 148 -2.39 2.26 -6.92
CA GLY A 148 -2.15 0.86 -6.58
C GLY A 148 -1.90 0.64 -5.09
N PHE A 149 -2.97 0.49 -4.30
CA PHE A 149 -2.97 0.25 -2.85
C PHE A 149 -1.91 -0.76 -2.36
N ARG A 150 -0.75 -0.27 -1.90
CA ARG A 150 0.29 -1.08 -1.22
C ARG A 150 0.50 -0.62 0.21
N VAL A 151 -0.56 -0.65 1.01
CA VAL A 151 -0.41 -0.65 2.48
C VAL A 151 -0.11 -2.09 2.88
N THR A 152 1.17 -2.37 3.17
CA THR A 152 1.60 -3.65 3.74
C THR A 152 0.77 -3.94 5.00
N THR A 153 0.48 -5.21 5.28
CA THR A 153 -0.29 -5.63 6.48
C THR A 153 0.29 -5.06 7.77
N LYS A 154 1.61 -4.92 7.85
CA LYS A 154 2.32 -4.28 8.97
C LYS A 154 1.97 -2.81 9.14
N ALA A 155 1.87 -2.06 8.04
CA ALA A 155 1.46 -0.65 8.09
C ALA A 155 -0.01 -0.51 8.51
N ARG A 156 -0.90 -1.42 8.09
CA ARG A 156 -2.30 -1.46 8.57
C ARG A 156 -2.38 -1.71 10.08
N ALA A 157 -1.59 -2.67 10.59
CA ALA A 157 -1.56 -2.99 12.01
C ALA A 157 -1.04 -1.81 12.87
N GLN A 158 -0.05 -1.07 12.36
CA GLN A 158 0.45 0.14 13.02
C GLN A 158 -0.59 1.26 13.05
N VAL A 159 -1.35 1.46 11.97
CA VAL A 159 -2.46 2.40 11.96
C VAL A 159 -3.49 2.02 13.01
N VAL A 160 -3.94 0.75 13.04
CA VAL A 160 -4.91 0.26 14.04
C VAL A 160 -4.41 0.45 15.47
N GLN A 161 -3.15 0.12 15.76
CA GLN A 161 -2.56 0.32 17.09
C GLN A 161 -2.48 1.80 17.47
N HIS A 162 -2.10 2.66 16.54
CA HIS A 162 -2.01 4.10 16.79
C HIS A 162 -3.39 4.73 16.99
N THR A 163 -4.39 4.38 16.17
CA THR A 163 -5.78 4.83 16.39
C THR A 163 -6.32 4.32 17.71
N ARG A 164 -5.99 3.08 18.12
CA ARG A 164 -6.39 2.56 19.44
C ARG A 164 -5.76 3.39 20.55
N GLN A 165 -4.47 3.72 20.47
CA GLN A 165 -3.79 4.55 21.48
C GLN A 165 -4.43 5.93 21.59
N ILE A 166 -4.67 6.62 20.47
CA ILE A 166 -5.31 7.95 20.45
C ILE A 166 -6.72 7.88 21.05
N VAL A 167 -7.52 6.88 20.70
CA VAL A 167 -8.86 6.71 21.27
C VAL A 167 -8.78 6.44 22.77
N THR A 168 -7.77 5.68 23.21
CA THR A 168 -7.57 5.40 24.64
C THR A 168 -7.18 6.68 25.37
N GLU A 169 -6.26 7.49 24.82
CA GLU A 169 -5.85 8.79 25.39
C GLU A 169 -7.01 9.79 25.44
N MET A 170 -7.80 9.91 24.37
CA MET A 170 -8.97 10.78 24.32
C MET A 170 -10.07 10.39 25.30
N VAL A 171 -10.24 9.10 25.59
CA VAL A 171 -11.22 8.59 26.56
C VAL A 171 -10.68 8.65 27.99
N SER A 172 -9.35 8.61 28.19
CA SER A 172 -8.72 8.55 29.52
C SER A 172 -8.44 9.92 30.14
N GLY A 173 -8.54 11.03 29.41
CA GLY A 173 -8.54 12.37 29.99
C GLY A 173 -7.31 12.73 30.82
N HIS A 174 -6.13 12.78 30.18
CA HIS A 174 -5.00 13.64 30.55
C HIS A 174 -4.41 14.26 29.28
#